data_AF-A0A961Q9B5-F1
#
_entry.id   AF-A0A961Q9B5-F1
#
_cell.length_a   1.000
_cell.length_b   1.000
_cell.length_c   1.000
_cell.angle_alpha   90.00
_cell.angle_beta   90.00
_cell.angle_gamma   90.00
#
_symmetry.space_group_name_H-M   'P 1'
#
loop_
_entity.id
_entity.type
_entity.pdbx_description
1 polymer ?
#
loop_
_entity_poly.entity_id
_entity_poly.type
_entity_poly.pdbx_seq_one_letter_code
_entity_poly.pdbx_strand_id
1 'polypeptide(L)'
;MGRLAGPTSRQRGARDWKAQVEFARAQRVFDRPPPPVGSLPKARRRSALLAIIGEGMMVGWRHTPPLTPGLRDLLDAGLAGINRRFRTPDVDMSGRNVIVPTPKGRAFLAANPADAEALAWISQAIAARALP
;
A
#
# COMPACT_ATOMS: atom_id res chain seq x y z
N MET A 1 -23.66 -49.20 -17.19
CA MET A 1 -22.50 -48.30 -17.32
C MET A 1 -23.03 -46.89 -17.51
N GLY A 2 -22.69 -45.79 -16.84
CA GLY A 2 -21.62 -45.45 -15.92
C GLY A 2 -21.36 -43.93 -16.01
N ARG A 3 -22.12 -43.14 -15.22
CA ARG A 3 -21.88 -41.75 -14.70
C ARG A 3 -22.00 -40.47 -15.58
N LEU A 4 -23.00 -39.66 -15.17
CA LEU A 4 -23.06 -38.20 -14.92
C LEU A 4 -21.77 -37.34 -15.08
N ALA A 5 -21.87 -36.21 -15.78
CA ALA A 5 -21.98 -34.85 -15.19
C ALA A 5 -21.73 -33.75 -16.24
N GLY A 6 -22.73 -32.90 -16.50
CA GLY A 6 -22.55 -31.64 -17.23
C GLY A 6 -21.61 -30.69 -16.48
N PRO A 7 -21.07 -29.65 -17.16
CA PRO A 7 -20.11 -28.72 -16.58
C PRO A 7 -20.70 -28.10 -15.31
N THR A 8 -20.11 -28.45 -14.17
CA THR A 8 -20.55 -28.02 -12.85
C THR A 8 -20.55 -26.50 -12.78
N SER A 9 -21.70 -25.91 -12.42
CA SER A 9 -21.97 -24.47 -12.26
C SER A 9 -20.87 -23.65 -11.57
N ARG A 10 -20.04 -24.30 -10.73
CA ARG A 10 -18.84 -23.73 -10.11
C ARG A 10 -17.80 -23.19 -11.10
N GLN A 11 -17.61 -23.81 -12.27
CA GLN A 11 -16.60 -23.35 -13.23
C GLN A 11 -17.03 -22.09 -14.00
N ARG A 12 -18.34 -21.92 -14.28
CA ARG A 12 -18.86 -20.66 -14.86
C ARG A 12 -18.80 -19.53 -13.84
N GLY A 13 -19.27 -19.77 -12.61
CA GLY A 13 -19.20 -18.77 -11.53
C GLY A 13 -17.77 -18.30 -11.23
N ALA A 14 -16.76 -19.17 -11.32
CA ALA A 14 -15.36 -18.78 -11.14
C ALA A 14 -14.82 -17.91 -12.30
N ARG A 15 -15.27 -18.15 -13.54
CA ARG A 15 -14.87 -17.37 -14.72
C ARG A 15 -15.53 -15.99 -14.71
N ASP A 16 -16.81 -15.95 -14.34
CA ASP A 16 -17.58 -14.71 -14.19
C ASP A 16 -17.07 -13.86 -13.02
N TRP A 17 -16.72 -14.49 -11.90
CA TRP A 17 -16.08 -13.83 -10.77
C TRP A 17 -14.72 -13.22 -11.15
N LYS A 18 -13.88 -13.95 -11.90
CA LYS A 18 -12.58 -13.44 -12.33
C LYS A 18 -12.73 -12.25 -13.28
N ALA A 19 -13.70 -12.31 -14.21
CA ALA A 19 -14.03 -11.21 -15.11
C ALA A 19 -14.58 -9.99 -14.35
N GLN A 20 -15.44 -10.18 -13.36
CA GLN A 20 -15.93 -9.10 -12.49
C GLN A 20 -14.80 -8.45 -11.68
N VAL A 21 -13.85 -9.24 -11.16
CA VAL A 21 -12.68 -8.74 -10.44
C VAL A 21 -11.75 -7.95 -11.37
N GLU A 22 -11.51 -8.41 -12.60
CA GLU A 22 -10.71 -7.69 -13.59
C GLU A 22 -11.39 -6.40 -14.04
N PHE A 23 -12.71 -6.42 -14.26
CA PHE A 23 -13.50 -5.23 -14.57
C PHE A 23 -13.47 -4.20 -13.44
N ALA A 24 -13.66 -4.64 -12.19
CA ALA A 24 -13.54 -3.76 -11.01
C ALA A 24 -12.11 -3.22 -10.82
N ARG A 25 -11.08 -3.98 -11.21
CA ARG A 25 -9.69 -3.50 -11.24
C ARG A 25 -9.50 -2.43 -12.32
N ALA A 26 -10.07 -2.62 -13.50
CA ALA A 26 -9.99 -1.66 -14.60
C ALA A 26 -10.74 -0.35 -14.27
N GLN A 27 -11.93 -0.42 -13.67
CA GLN A 27 -12.67 0.77 -13.23
C GLN A 27 -11.93 1.56 -12.14
N ARG A 28 -11.26 0.88 -11.20
CA ARG A 28 -10.43 1.52 -10.16
C ARG A 28 -9.18 2.25 -10.69
N VAL A 29 -8.82 2.07 -11.96
CA VAL A 29 -7.74 2.86 -12.60
C VAL A 29 -8.23 4.28 -12.92
N PHE A 30 -9.52 4.45 -13.22
CA PHE A 30 -10.10 5.74 -13.62
C PHE A 30 -10.55 6.62 -12.44
N ASP A 31 -10.86 6.03 -11.28
CA ASP A 31 -11.24 6.76 -10.05
C ASP A 31 -10.06 7.29 -9.23
N ARG A 32 -8.84 7.29 -9.78
CA ARG A 32 -7.71 7.88 -9.06
C ARG A 32 -7.76 9.40 -9.22
N PRO A 33 -7.76 10.17 -8.13
CA PRO A 33 -7.55 11.61 -8.24
C PRO A 33 -6.23 11.83 -9.01
N PRO A 34 -6.20 12.74 -10.00
CA PRO A 34 -4.98 13.03 -10.74
C PRO A 34 -3.90 13.42 -9.73
N PRO A 35 -2.65 12.93 -9.89
CA PRO A 35 -1.59 13.29 -8.97
C PRO A 35 -1.48 14.82 -8.96
N PRO A 36 -1.45 15.47 -7.78
CA PRO A 36 -1.33 16.92 -7.68
C PRO A 36 -0.21 17.46 -8.58
N VAL A 37 -0.55 18.51 -9.34
CA VAL A 37 0.28 19.17 -10.34
C VAL A 37 1.54 19.70 -9.63
N GLY A 38 2.65 18.99 -9.80
CA GLY A 38 3.90 19.21 -9.05
C GLY A 38 4.26 18.01 -8.18
N SER A 39 4.44 16.84 -8.79
CA SER A 39 4.78 15.64 -8.02
C SER A 39 6.22 15.73 -7.51
N LEU A 40 6.43 15.68 -6.19
CA LEU A 40 7.76 15.69 -5.56
C LEU A 40 8.69 14.66 -6.23
N PRO A 41 10.00 14.96 -6.38
CA PRO A 41 10.99 14.00 -6.87
C PRO A 41 10.92 12.68 -6.09
N LYS A 42 11.12 11.56 -6.79
CA LYS A 42 10.92 10.21 -6.25
C LYS A 42 11.67 9.96 -4.95
N ALA A 43 12.93 10.41 -4.86
CA ALA A 43 13.74 10.27 -3.65
C ALA A 43 13.17 11.05 -2.45
N ARG A 44 12.76 12.32 -2.65
CA ARG A 44 12.11 13.15 -1.62
C ARG A 44 10.79 12.55 -1.15
N ARG A 45 10.03 11.95 -2.07
CA ARG A 45 8.78 11.25 -1.73
C ARG A 45 9.03 10.01 -0.87
N ARG A 46 10.04 9.22 -1.23
CA ARG A 46 10.42 8.01 -0.47
C ARG A 46 10.92 8.35 0.92
N SER A 47 11.78 9.36 1.07
CA SER A 47 12.26 9.78 2.39
C SER A 47 11.12 10.29 3.27
N ALA A 48 10.25 11.15 2.74
CA ALA A 48 9.09 11.63 3.50
C ALA A 48 8.10 10.50 3.86
N LEU A 49 7.83 9.54 2.97
CA LEU A 49 7.01 8.38 3.31
C LEU A 49 7.67 7.50 4.39
N LEU A 50 8.97 7.24 4.29
CA LEU A 50 9.70 6.46 5.29
C LEU A 50 9.71 7.14 6.66
N ALA A 51 9.87 8.47 6.68
CA ALA A 51 9.81 9.26 7.90
C ALA A 51 8.40 9.22 8.53
N ILE A 52 7.33 9.30 7.72
CA ILE A 52 5.94 9.17 8.22
C ILE A 52 5.64 7.77 8.74
N ILE A 53 6.16 6.73 8.08
CA ILE A 53 6.03 5.36 8.57
C ILE A 53 6.68 5.23 9.96
N GLY A 54 7.79 5.93 10.20
CA GLY A 54 8.50 5.91 11.47
C GLY A 54 8.88 4.48 11.85
N GLU A 55 8.45 4.04 13.03
CA GLU A 55 8.68 2.66 13.49
C GLU A 55 7.66 1.66 12.93
N GLY A 56 6.51 2.10 12.40
CA GLY A 56 5.51 1.22 11.82
C GLY A 56 4.18 1.91 11.51
N MET A 57 3.58 1.57 10.37
CA MET A 57 2.30 2.13 9.92
C MET A 57 1.30 1.03 9.52
N MET A 58 0.11 1.02 10.11
CA MET A 58 -0.94 0.06 9.75
C MET A 58 -1.55 0.36 8.37
N VAL A 59 -1.86 -0.70 7.59
CA VAL A 59 -2.51 -0.59 6.28
C VAL A 59 -3.56 -1.69 6.04
N GLY A 60 -4.67 -1.39 5.33
CA GLY A 60 -5.58 -2.42 4.78
C GLY A 60 -7.09 -2.20 4.98
N TRP A 61 -7.91 -3.24 4.70
CA TRP A 61 -9.38 -3.20 4.55
C TRP A 61 -10.18 -2.71 5.80
N ARG A 62 -9.54 -2.54 6.96
CA ARG A 62 -10.14 -1.86 8.12
C ARG A 62 -9.27 -0.74 8.70
N HIS A 63 -8.13 -0.44 8.08
CA HIS A 63 -7.12 0.48 8.59
C HIS A 63 -6.66 1.40 7.46
N THR A 64 -7.18 2.62 7.49
CA THR A 64 -6.76 3.79 6.70
C THR A 64 -5.32 4.15 7.09
N PRO A 65 -4.41 4.41 6.13
CA PRO A 65 -4.61 4.53 4.69
C PRO A 65 -4.56 3.19 3.90
N PRO A 66 -5.19 3.14 2.70
CA PRO A 66 -5.03 2.00 1.79
C PRO A 66 -3.57 1.85 1.36
N LEU A 67 -3.21 0.67 0.81
CA LEU A 67 -1.89 0.44 0.23
C LEU A 67 -1.73 1.26 -1.07
N THR A 68 -1.20 2.47 -0.92
CA THR A 68 -1.08 3.48 -1.97
C THR A 68 0.07 3.20 -2.93
N PRO A 69 0.10 3.80 -4.13
CA PRO A 69 1.20 3.60 -5.07
C PRO A 69 2.56 3.95 -4.47
N GLY A 70 2.66 5.04 -3.70
CA GLY A 70 3.89 5.37 -2.96
C GLY A 70 4.34 4.30 -1.98
N LEU A 71 3.42 3.67 -1.23
CA LEU A 71 3.76 2.57 -0.31
C LEU A 71 4.16 1.30 -1.06
N ARG A 72 3.54 1.02 -2.21
CA ARG A 72 3.96 -0.09 -3.08
C ARG A 72 5.36 0.14 -3.63
N ASP A 73 5.68 1.34 -4.08
CA ASP A 73 7.02 1.67 -4.56
C ASP A 73 8.10 1.49 -3.47
N LEU A 74 7.77 1.71 -2.19
CA LEU A 74 8.67 1.40 -1.08
C LEU A 74 8.85 -0.11 -0.86
N LEU A 75 7.77 -0.89 -0.98
CA LEU A 75 7.81 -2.35 -0.88
C LEU A 75 8.61 -2.96 -2.04
N ASP A 76 8.33 -2.52 -3.27
CA ASP A 76 9.00 -2.99 -4.49
C ASP A 76 10.49 -2.63 -4.49
N ALA A 77 10.86 -1.47 -3.93
CA ALA A 77 12.25 -1.06 -3.77
C ALA A 77 12.98 -1.78 -2.60
N GLY A 78 12.26 -2.56 -1.79
CA GLY A 78 12.78 -3.21 -0.58
C GLY A 78 13.16 -2.24 0.53
N LEU A 79 12.63 -1.01 0.51
CA LEU A 79 12.85 0.02 1.53
C LEU A 79 11.89 -0.14 2.71
N ALA A 80 10.73 -0.76 2.48
CA ALA A 80 9.78 -1.14 3.52
C ALA A 80 9.34 -2.59 3.35
N GLY A 81 8.79 -3.18 4.41
CA GLY A 81 8.22 -4.52 4.40
C GLY A 81 6.92 -4.59 5.20
N ILE A 82 6.10 -5.61 4.95
CA ILE A 82 4.88 -5.85 5.74
C ILE A 82 5.21 -6.84 6.86
N ASN A 83 4.98 -6.42 8.10
CA ASN A 83 5.09 -7.24 9.29
C ASN A 83 3.70 -7.44 9.93
N ARG A 84 3.28 -8.71 10.08
CA ARG A 84 2.01 -9.10 10.73
C ARG A 84 2.14 -9.46 12.21
N ARG A 85 3.37 -9.53 12.70
CA ARG A 85 3.74 -9.83 14.09
C ARG A 85 4.38 -8.61 14.75
N PHE A 86 4.08 -7.42 14.23
CA PHE A 86 4.65 -6.19 14.74
C PHE A 86 4.13 -5.93 16.16
N ARG A 87 5.06 -5.73 17.09
CA ARG A 87 4.79 -5.48 18.49
C ARG A 87 5.81 -4.48 19.02
N THR A 88 5.34 -3.43 19.63
CA THR A 88 6.16 -2.50 20.43
C THR A 88 5.79 -2.66 21.91
N PRO A 89 6.62 -2.18 22.85
CA PRO A 89 6.29 -2.22 24.28
C PRO A 89 4.93 -1.60 24.60
N ASP A 90 4.55 -0.55 23.86
CA ASP A 90 3.34 0.23 24.11
C ASP A 90 2.13 -0.20 23.26
N VAL A 91 2.34 -0.93 22.16
CA VAL A 91 1.26 -1.28 21.21
C VAL A 91 1.40 -2.70 20.65
N ASP A 92 0.35 -3.52 20.86
CA ASP A 92 0.21 -4.81 20.20
C ASP A 92 -0.61 -4.67 18.91
N MET A 93 0.04 -4.89 17.76
CA MET A 93 -0.59 -4.86 16.44
C MET A 93 -0.59 -6.23 15.76
N SER A 94 -0.44 -7.32 16.53
CA SER A 94 -0.44 -8.67 16.01
C SER A 94 -1.73 -8.97 15.22
N GLY A 95 -1.58 -9.64 14.07
CA GLY A 95 -2.69 -9.93 13.15
C GLY A 95 -3.04 -8.79 12.18
N ARG A 96 -2.44 -7.61 12.31
CA ARG A 96 -2.63 -6.48 11.36
C ARG A 96 -1.48 -6.39 10.37
N ASN A 97 -1.71 -5.85 9.17
CA ASN A 97 -0.61 -5.54 8.26
C ASN A 97 0.02 -4.22 8.68
N VAL A 98 1.24 -4.26 9.21
CA VAL A 98 2.03 -3.08 9.55
C VAL A 98 3.16 -2.95 8.54
N ILE A 99 3.27 -1.82 7.86
CA ILE A 99 4.43 -1.48 7.04
C ILE A 99 5.52 -0.96 7.97
N VAL A 100 6.72 -1.50 7.83
CA VAL A 100 7.87 -1.20 8.67
C VAL A 100 9.08 -0.89 7.76
N PRO A 101 9.92 0.10 8.07
CA PRO A 101 11.15 0.32 7.29
C PRO A 101 12.11 -0.86 7.45
N THR A 102 12.69 -1.32 6.35
CA THR A 102 13.77 -2.32 6.37
C THR A 102 15.08 -1.65 6.81
N PRO A 103 16.14 -2.42 7.14
CA PRO A 103 17.47 -1.83 7.37
C PRO A 103 17.95 -0.97 6.20
N LYS A 104 17.65 -1.40 4.97
CA LYS A 104 17.90 -0.64 3.74
C LYS A 104 17.10 0.67 3.70
N GLY A 105 15.83 0.64 4.10
CA GLY A 105 14.99 1.84 4.22
C GLY A 105 15.52 2.83 5.26
N ARG A 106 15.93 2.35 6.43
CA ARG A 106 16.53 3.20 7.48
C ARG A 106 17.82 3.84 7.01
N ALA A 107 18.70 3.08 6.35
CA ALA A 107 19.94 3.61 5.76
C ALA A 107 19.65 4.65 4.66
N PHE A 108 18.65 4.40 3.80
CA PHE A 108 18.24 5.35 2.78
C PHE A 108 17.75 6.67 3.39
N LEU A 109 16.92 6.61 4.44
CA LEU A 109 16.41 7.78 5.15
C LEU A 109 17.52 8.56 5.85
N ALA A 110 18.50 7.88 6.44
CA ALA A 110 19.66 8.53 7.06
C ALA A 110 20.52 9.28 6.02
N ALA A 111 20.70 8.70 4.82
CA ALA A 111 21.44 9.34 3.73
C ALA A 111 20.63 10.43 3.00
N ASN A 112 19.29 10.36 3.06
CA ASN A 112 18.39 11.30 2.41
C ASN A 112 17.32 11.74 3.41
N PRO A 113 17.68 12.61 4.38
CA PRO A 113 16.74 13.07 5.39
C PRO A 113 15.50 13.69 4.76
N ALA A 114 14.34 13.42 5.36
CA ALA A 114 13.07 13.95 4.87
C ALA A 114 13.01 15.46 5.09
N ASP A 115 12.66 16.19 4.03
CA ASP A 115 12.45 17.63 4.07
C ASP A 115 11.07 17.97 4.66
N ALA A 116 10.97 19.07 5.41
CA ALA A 116 9.75 19.53 6.06
C ALA A 116 8.62 19.79 5.06
N GLU A 117 8.96 20.35 3.89
CA GLU A 117 7.99 20.58 2.81
C GLU A 117 7.42 19.26 2.29
N ALA A 118 8.29 18.27 2.05
CA ALA A 118 7.88 16.95 1.58
C ALA A 118 7.03 16.19 2.61
N LEU A 119 7.38 16.32 3.89
CA LEU A 119 6.60 15.77 5.00
C LEU A 119 5.21 16.38 5.07
N ALA A 120 5.11 17.73 5.04
CA ALA A 120 3.83 18.43 5.08
C ALA A 120 2.94 18.03 3.90
N TRP A 121 3.52 17.99 2.69
CA TRP A 121 2.82 17.62 1.48
C TRP A 121 2.27 16.19 1.53
N ILE A 122 3.09 15.20 1.93
CA ILE A 122 2.64 13.81 2.00
C ILE A 122 1.62 13.64 3.12
N SER A 123 1.81 14.30 4.26
CA SER A 123 0.86 14.24 5.38
C SER A 123 -0.52 14.78 4.99
N GLN A 124 -0.56 15.89 4.25
CA GLN A 124 -1.79 16.43 3.67
C GLN A 124 -2.42 15.46 2.65
N ALA A 125 -1.61 14.82 1.80
CA ALA A 125 -2.10 13.81 0.86
C ALA A 125 -2.68 12.57 1.56
N ILE A 126 -2.08 12.11 2.67
CA ILE A 126 -2.63 11.04 3.53
C ILE A 126 -3.97 11.46 4.12
N ALA A 127 -4.04 12.67 4.71
CA ALA A 127 -5.24 13.19 5.34
C ALA A 127 -6.40 13.36 4.35
N ALA A 128 -6.11 13.84 3.14
CA ALA A 128 -7.08 14.00 2.05
C ALA A 128 -7.50 12.67 1.40
N ARG A 129 -6.92 11.53 1.81
CA ARG A 129 -7.05 10.21 1.16
C ARG A 129 -6.64 10.24 -0.33
N ALA A 130 -5.82 11.20 -0.72
CA ALA A 130 -5.35 11.46 -2.08
C ALA A 130 -3.83 11.23 -2.18
N LEU A 131 -3.36 10.15 -1.57
CA LEU A 131 -1.96 9.73 -1.64
C LEU A 131 -1.60 9.34 -3.08
N PRO A 132 -0.58 9.96 -3.68
CA PRO A 132 -0.14 9.61 -5.04
C PRO A 132 0.47 8.20 -5.13
#